data_AF-A0A5C7SJ48-F1
#
_entry.id   AF-A0A5C7SJ48-F1
#
_cell.length_a   1.000
_cell.length_b   1.000
_cell.length_c   1.000
_cell.angle_alpha   90.00
_cell.angle_beta   90.00
_cell.angle_gamma   90.00
#
_symmetry.space_group_name_H-M   'P 1'
#
loop_
_entity.id
_entity.type
_entity.pdbx_description
1 polymer ?
#
loop_
_entity_poly.entity_id
_entity_poly.type
_entity_poly.pdbx_seq_one_letter_code
_entity_poly.pdbx_strand_id
1 'polypeptide(L)'
;MTDPLQAFLQTNGLASAPFAPGSRYHGLPTAEHTRPDGSVVAFVKRRFVPPPASFALIQEHEVVAGDRLDNLAAHYLGDPLLFWRLCDANGAMRPDELTAEPGRRLRITLPAGVPGLAGDGGDAG
;
A
#
# COMPACT_ATOMS: atom_id res chain seq x y z
N MET A 1 -13.97 -4.04 21.14
CA MET A 1 -14.48 -2.66 21.23
C MET A 1 -13.31 -1.70 21.10
N THR A 2 -13.35 -0.78 20.13
CA THR A 2 -12.39 0.34 20.08
C THR A 2 -12.67 1.25 21.26
N ASP A 3 -11.64 1.62 22.01
CA ASP A 3 -11.78 2.58 23.10
C ASP A 3 -12.31 3.92 22.54
N PRO A 4 -13.48 4.41 23.02
CA PRO A 4 -14.09 5.63 22.52
C PRO A 4 -13.22 6.88 22.71
N LEU A 5 -12.36 6.92 23.74
CA LEU A 5 -11.39 8.01 23.91
C LEU A 5 -10.32 7.99 22.82
N GLN A 6 -9.79 6.80 22.51
CA GLN A 6 -8.80 6.65 21.44
C GLN A 6 -9.37 7.06 20.09
N ALA A 7 -10.62 6.66 19.80
CA ALA A 7 -11.31 7.04 18.55
C ALA A 7 -11.54 8.55 18.46
N PHE A 8 -11.94 9.20 19.55
CA PHE A 8 -12.11 10.65 19.62
C PHE A 8 -10.79 11.40 19.39
N LEU A 9 -9.70 10.97 20.04
CA LEU A 9 -8.38 11.61 19.89
C LEU A 9 -7.82 11.49 18.46
N GLN A 10 -8.03 10.35 17.80
CA GLN A 10 -7.65 10.19 16.39
C GLN A 10 -8.51 11.05 15.45
N THR A 11 -9.82 11.11 15.68
CA THR A 11 -10.77 11.88 14.84
C THR A 11 -10.50 13.39 14.90
N ASN A 12 -10.06 13.88 16.07
CA ASN A 12 -9.78 15.30 16.29
C ASN A 12 -8.29 15.66 16.11
N GLY A 13 -7.45 14.74 15.63
CA GLY A 13 -6.02 14.99 15.40
C GLY A 13 -5.21 15.30 16.67
N LEU A 14 -5.74 14.94 17.84
CA LEU A 14 -5.13 15.17 19.15
C LEU A 14 -4.13 14.07 19.53
N ALA A 15 -4.19 12.92 18.85
CA ALA A 15 -3.17 11.88 18.89
C ALA A 15 -2.19 12.07 17.72
N SER A 16 -0.89 12.16 18.02
CA SER A 16 0.14 12.15 16.98
C SER A 16 0.02 10.86 16.17
N ALA A 17 -0.20 10.97 14.87
CA ALA A 17 -0.23 9.80 14.00
C ALA A 17 1.16 9.15 14.04
N PRO A 18 1.28 7.86 14.42
CA PRO A 18 2.58 7.22 14.55
C PRO A 18 3.34 7.09 13.22
N PHE A 19 2.67 7.39 12.09
CA PHE A 19 3.21 7.26 10.75
C PHE A 19 2.92 8.50 9.91
N ALA A 20 3.94 8.97 9.18
CA ALA A 20 3.81 10.06 8.22
C ALA A 20 2.79 9.74 7.11
N PRO A 21 2.19 10.75 6.45
CA PRO A 21 1.16 10.55 5.41
C PRO A 21 1.56 9.62 4.25
N GLY A 22 2.84 9.58 3.89
CA GLY A 22 3.36 8.70 2.82
C GLY A 22 3.58 7.24 3.23
N SER A 23 3.42 6.90 4.51
CA SER A 23 3.67 5.56 5.03
C SER A 23 2.55 4.58 4.66
N ARG A 24 2.92 3.34 4.33
CA ARG A 24 1.99 2.21 4.13
C ARG A 24 1.03 2.00 5.32
N TYR A 25 1.47 2.37 6.52
CA TYR A 25 0.73 2.19 7.77
C TYR A 25 0.04 3.47 8.26
N HIS A 26 0.05 4.54 7.45
CA HIS A 26 -0.66 5.76 7.80
C HIS A 26 -2.16 5.50 8.04
N GLY A 27 -2.69 6.05 9.13
CA GLY A 27 -4.08 5.87 9.54
C GLY A 27 -4.41 4.51 10.18
N LEU A 28 -3.45 3.58 10.31
CA LEU A 28 -3.70 2.31 10.98
C LEU A 28 -3.60 2.44 12.51
N PRO A 29 -4.48 1.75 13.25
CA PRO A 29 -4.39 1.68 14.70
C PRO A 29 -3.18 0.85 15.14
N THR A 30 -2.56 1.27 16.24
CA THR A 30 -1.60 0.47 17.00
C THR A 30 -2.31 -0.27 18.13
N ALA A 31 -1.67 -1.31 18.66
CA ALA A 31 -2.07 -2.04 19.84
C ALA A 31 -0.83 -2.45 20.63
N GLU A 32 -1.01 -2.85 21.88
CA GLU A 32 0.06 -3.26 22.77
C GLU A 32 -0.09 -4.73 23.16
N HIS A 33 1.05 -5.41 23.30
CA HIS A 33 1.13 -6.77 23.80
C HIS A 33 2.13 -6.84 24.95
N THR A 34 1.65 -7.25 26.13
CA THR A 34 2.50 -7.53 27.29
C THR A 34 3.08 -8.93 27.15
N ARG A 35 4.41 -9.01 27.07
CA ARG A 35 5.16 -10.25 27.03
C ARG A 35 5.19 -10.93 28.40
N PRO A 36 5.53 -12.24 28.48
CA PRO A 36 5.66 -12.95 29.75
C PRO A 36 6.69 -12.36 30.73
N ASP A 37 7.67 -11.61 30.24
CA ASP A 37 8.68 -10.91 31.05
C ASP A 37 8.20 -9.55 31.60
N GLY A 38 6.94 -9.17 31.33
CA GLY A 38 6.34 -7.89 31.71
C GLY A 38 6.63 -6.74 30.75
N SER A 39 7.46 -6.93 29.71
CA SER A 39 7.72 -5.89 28.72
C SER A 39 6.51 -5.66 27.80
N VAL A 40 6.22 -4.39 27.47
CA VAL A 40 5.13 -4.01 26.57
C VAL A 40 5.67 -3.72 25.18
N VAL A 41 5.05 -4.31 24.16
CA VAL A 41 5.41 -4.10 22.75
C VAL A 41 4.25 -3.48 22.00
N ALA A 42 4.46 -2.30 21.44
CA ALA A 42 3.52 -1.70 20.50
C ALA A 42 3.67 -2.35 19.12
N PHE A 43 2.55 -2.65 18.46
CA PHE A 43 2.50 -3.20 17.11
C PHE A 43 1.36 -2.56 16.30
N VAL A 44 1.50 -2.56 14.97
CA VAL A 44 0.45 -2.09 14.06
C VAL A 44 -0.58 -3.19 13.88
N LYS A 45 -1.87 -2.87 13.98
CA LYS A 45 -2.92 -3.85 13.70
C LYS A 45 -2.88 -4.30 12.23
N ARG A 46 -3.44 -5.49 11.99
CA ARG A 46 -3.43 -6.12 10.67
C ARG A 46 -4.01 -5.19 9.60
N ARG A 47 -3.27 -5.05 8.51
CA ARG A 47 -3.70 -4.41 7.28
C ARG A 47 -4.12 -5.47 6.26
N PHE A 48 -5.21 -5.23 5.54
CA PHE A 48 -5.62 -6.03 4.39
C PHE A 48 -5.10 -5.38 3.12
N VAL A 49 -4.52 -6.17 2.22
CA VAL A 49 -4.09 -5.68 0.90
C VAL A 49 -5.33 -5.53 0.03
N PRO A 50 -5.54 -4.37 -0.62
CA PRO A 50 -6.68 -4.19 -1.51
C PRO A 50 -6.63 -5.16 -2.69
N PRO A 51 -7.78 -5.60 -3.24
CA PRO A 51 -7.81 -6.42 -4.44
C PRO A 51 -7.19 -5.67 -5.65
N PRO A 52 -6.36 -6.31 -6.49
CA PRO A 52 -5.77 -5.67 -7.68
C PRO A 52 -6.80 -5.09 -8.67
N ALA A 53 -8.01 -5.64 -8.70
CA ALA A 53 -9.12 -5.17 -9.53
C ALA A 53 -9.68 -3.81 -9.11
N SER A 54 -9.36 -3.34 -7.89
CA SER A 54 -9.77 -2.02 -7.38
C SER A 54 -8.92 -0.87 -7.93
N PHE A 55 -7.90 -1.16 -8.73
CA PHE A 55 -6.99 -0.17 -9.30
C PHE A 55 -7.14 -0.07 -10.82
N ALA A 56 -7.14 1.16 -11.32
CA ALA A 56 -7.12 1.44 -12.75
C ALA A 56 -5.72 1.19 -13.32
N LEU A 57 -5.60 0.25 -14.26
CA LEU A 57 -4.35 -0.09 -14.93
C LEU A 57 -3.92 1.04 -15.87
N ILE A 58 -2.66 1.46 -15.78
CA ILE A 58 -2.02 2.38 -16.73
C ILE A 58 -1.20 1.58 -17.72
N GLN A 59 -0.31 0.72 -17.21
CA GLN A 59 0.56 -0.13 -18.02
C GLN A 59 1.05 -1.32 -17.19
N GLU A 60 1.79 -2.22 -17.83
CA GLU A 60 2.47 -3.32 -17.16
C GLU A 60 3.99 -3.17 -17.34
N HIS A 61 4.72 -3.50 -16.29
CA HIS A 61 6.18 -3.57 -16.27
C HIS A 61 6.60 -5.03 -16.19
N GLU A 62 7.45 -5.49 -17.11
CA GLU A 62 8.05 -6.82 -17.02
C GLU A 62 9.31 -6.76 -16.16
N VAL A 63 9.33 -7.53 -15.08
CA VAL A 63 10.44 -7.60 -14.14
C VAL A 63 11.68 -8.16 -14.84
N VAL A 64 12.81 -7.47 -14.71
CA VAL A 64 14.11 -7.93 -15.18
C VAL A 64 15.06 -8.17 -14.00
N ALA A 65 16.14 -8.91 -14.25
CA ALA A 65 17.17 -9.13 -13.25
C ALA A 65 17.78 -7.79 -12.80
N GLY A 66 17.83 -7.58 -11.48
CA GLY A 66 18.34 -6.34 -10.87
C GLY A 66 17.27 -5.31 -10.55
N ASP A 67 16.01 -5.54 -10.93
CA ASP A 67 14.91 -4.68 -10.49
C ASP A 67 14.77 -4.69 -8.98
N ARG A 68 14.53 -3.48 -8.45
CA ARG A 68 14.16 -3.27 -7.06
C ARG A 68 12.91 -2.42 -7.01
N LEU A 69 11.98 -2.80 -6.13
CA LEU A 69 10.67 -2.17 -6.10
C LEU A 69 10.70 -0.68 -5.72
N ASP A 70 11.67 -0.25 -4.91
CA ASP A 70 11.92 1.16 -4.60
C ASP A 70 12.38 1.96 -5.82
N ASN A 71 13.25 1.39 -6.66
CA ASN A 71 13.64 2.00 -7.94
C ASN A 71 12.47 2.09 -8.92
N LEU A 72 11.67 1.03 -9.03
CA LEU A 72 10.46 1.03 -9.86
C LEU A 72 9.45 2.07 -9.35
N ALA A 73 9.32 2.23 -8.04
CA ALA A 73 8.47 3.26 -7.45
C ALA A 73 8.99 4.68 -7.72
N ALA A 74 10.29 4.92 -7.61
CA ALA A 74 10.89 6.20 -8.00
C ALA A 74 10.63 6.50 -9.49
N HIS A 75 10.76 5.50 -10.35
CA HIS A 75 10.55 5.63 -11.79
C HIS A 75 9.09 5.92 -12.16
N TYR A 76 8.14 5.12 -11.63
CA TYR A 76 6.73 5.20 -12.02
C TYR A 76 5.89 6.16 -11.17
N LEU A 77 6.24 6.36 -9.91
CA LEU A 77 5.47 7.14 -8.94
C LEU A 77 6.19 8.43 -8.51
N GLY A 78 7.45 8.63 -8.91
CA GLY A 78 8.26 9.79 -8.56
C GLY A 78 8.83 9.78 -7.15
N ASP A 79 8.53 8.75 -6.35
CA ASP A 79 9.00 8.63 -4.96
C ASP A 79 9.29 7.15 -4.60
N PRO A 80 10.54 6.80 -4.25
CA PRO A 80 10.90 5.43 -3.87
C PRO A 80 10.17 4.95 -2.61
N LEU A 81 9.77 5.85 -1.70
CA LEU A 81 9.06 5.49 -0.47
C LEU A 81 7.62 5.03 -0.74
N LEU A 82 7.10 5.24 -1.95
CA LEU A 82 5.78 4.80 -2.37
C LEU A 82 5.75 3.39 -2.96
N PHE A 83 6.83 2.60 -2.85
CA PHE A 83 6.88 1.20 -3.34
C PHE A 83 5.71 0.33 -2.88
N TRP A 84 5.18 0.59 -1.69
CA TRP A 84 4.04 -0.14 -1.14
C TRP A 84 2.76 0.01 -1.97
N ARG A 85 2.64 1.06 -2.78
CA ARG A 85 1.52 1.22 -3.73
C ARG A 85 1.62 0.22 -4.87
N LEU A 86 2.83 -0.09 -5.34
CA LEU A 86 3.07 -1.16 -6.30
C LEU A 86 2.75 -2.53 -5.68
N CYS A 87 3.10 -2.74 -4.41
CA CYS A 87 2.68 -3.92 -3.66
C CYS A 87 1.15 -4.08 -3.67
N ASP A 88 0.42 -3.02 -3.30
CA ASP A 88 -1.03 -3.08 -3.21
C ASP A 88 -1.69 -3.30 -4.56
N ALA A 89 -1.24 -2.60 -5.60
CA ALA A 89 -1.73 -2.76 -6.97
C ALA A 89 -1.56 -4.18 -7.52
N ASN A 90 -0.59 -4.93 -7.01
CA ASN A 90 -0.27 -6.29 -7.41
C ASN A 90 -0.66 -7.35 -6.37
N GLY A 91 -1.39 -6.97 -5.32
CA GLY A 91 -1.90 -7.89 -4.30
C GLY A 91 -0.80 -8.50 -3.41
N ALA A 92 0.38 -7.90 -3.34
CA ALA A 92 1.51 -8.42 -2.57
C ALA A 92 1.59 -7.78 -1.18
N MET A 93 1.75 -8.61 -0.14
CA MET A 93 2.08 -8.09 1.19
C MET A 93 3.58 -7.84 1.32
N ARG A 94 4.42 -8.69 0.73
CA ARG A 94 5.87 -8.58 0.78
C ARG A 94 6.41 -8.01 -0.53
N PRO A 95 7.23 -6.93 -0.51
CA PRO A 95 7.78 -6.31 -1.71
C PRO A 95 8.64 -7.23 -2.58
N ASP A 96 9.44 -8.08 -1.94
CA ASP A 96 10.37 -9.02 -2.54
C ASP A 96 9.68 -10.06 -3.43
N GLU A 97 8.43 -10.43 -3.13
CA GLU A 97 7.64 -11.32 -3.97
C GLU A 97 7.43 -10.77 -5.39
N LEU A 98 7.40 -9.44 -5.56
CA LEU A 98 7.13 -8.82 -6.85
C LEU A 98 8.33 -8.85 -7.80
N THR A 99 9.55 -8.86 -7.29
CA THR A 99 10.78 -8.82 -8.12
C THR A 99 11.61 -10.10 -8.01
N ALA A 100 11.11 -11.13 -7.32
CA ALA A 100 11.81 -12.40 -7.13
C ALA A 100 12.04 -13.16 -8.46
N GLU A 101 11.07 -13.11 -9.37
CA GLU A 101 11.08 -13.87 -10.63
C GLU A 101 11.10 -12.92 -11.83
N PRO A 102 12.22 -12.82 -12.57
CA PRO A 102 12.26 -12.12 -13.86
C PRO A 102 11.22 -12.67 -14.84
N GLY A 103 10.66 -11.80 -15.68
CA GLY A 103 9.55 -12.09 -16.60
C GLY A 103 8.17 -11.93 -15.97
N ARG A 104 8.06 -11.74 -14.65
CA ARG A 104 6.78 -11.41 -13.99
C ARG A 104 6.28 -10.06 -14.48
N ARG A 105 4.97 -9.95 -14.76
CA ARG A 105 4.33 -8.68 -15.14
C ARG A 105 3.73 -7.99 -13.93
N LEU A 106 4.21 -6.79 -13.61
CA LEU A 106 3.69 -5.92 -12.57
C LEU A 106 2.72 -4.92 -13.16
N ARG A 107 1.55 -4.80 -12.53
CA ARG A 107 0.56 -3.76 -12.81
C ARG A 107 1.07 -2.43 -12.27
N ILE A 108 1.19 -1.43 -13.15
CA ILE A 108 1.40 -0.04 -12.79
C ILE A 108 0.06 0.67 -12.92
N THR A 109 -0.41 1.27 -11.84
CA THR A 109 -1.80 1.74 -11.73
C THR A 109 -1.88 3.17 -11.25
N LEU A 110 -3.04 3.79 -11.45
CA LEU A 110 -3.38 5.01 -10.73
C LEU A 110 -3.53 4.71 -9.22
N PRO A 111 -3.41 5.73 -8.34
CA PRO A 111 -3.73 5.58 -6.94
C PRO A 111 -5.15 5.05 -6.72
N ALA A 112 -5.35 4.30 -5.64
CA ALA A 112 -6.67 3.80 -5.26
C ALA A 112 -7.71 4.93 -5.21
N GLY A 113 -8.90 4.69 -5.76
CA GLY A 113 -9.99 5.66 -5.78
C GLY A 113 -9.94 6.68 -6.93
N VAL A 114 -8.87 6.70 -7.73
CA VAL A 114 -8.82 7.48 -8.98
C VAL A 114 -9.41 6.62 -10.11
N PRO A 115 -10.53 7.03 -10.73
CA PRO A 115 -11.09 6.31 -11.87
C PRO A 115 -10.08 6.27 -13.03
N GLY A 116 -10.02 5.14 -13.73
CA GLY A 116 -9.35 5.08 -15.03
C GLY A 116 -10.11 5.93 -16.03
N LEU A 117 -9.41 6.48 -17.02
CA LEU A 117 -10.08 7.02 -18.21
C LEU A 117 -10.88 5.86 -18.82
N ALA A 118 -12.22 5.96 -18.77
CA ALA A 118 -13.07 5.05 -19.52
C ALA A 118 -12.65 5.17 -20.99
N GLY A 119 -12.15 4.09 -21.57
CA GLY A 119 -12.01 4.03 -23.02
C GLY A 119 -13.40 4.21 -23.61
N ASP A 120 -13.62 5.28 -24.37
CA ASP A 120 -14.80 5.46 -25.19
C ASP A 120 -14.91 4.24 -26.12
N GLY A 121 -15.70 3.27 -25.70
CA GLY A 121 -16.20 2.19 -26.54
C GLY A 121 -17.21 2.77 -27.51
N GLY A 122 -16.70 3.49 -28.52
CA GLY A 122 -17.43 3.75 -29.75
C GLY A 122 -17.58 2.45 -30.51
N ASP A 123 -18.61 1.68 -30.15
CA ASP A 123 -19.19 0.68 -31.03
C ASP A 123 -19.93 1.42 -32.15
N ALA A 124 -19.26 1.52 -33.29
CA ALA A 124 -19.87 1.79 -34.57
C ALA A 124 -19.42 0.67 -35.51
N GLY A 125 -20.30 -0.30 -35.74
CA GLY A 125 -20.13 -1.35 -36.75
C GLY A 125 -21.15 -2.48 -36.64
#